data_AF-A0A7Y9W4L1-F1
#
_entry.id   AF-A0A7Y9W4L1-F1
#
_cell.length_a   1.000
_cell.length_b   1.000
_cell.length_c   1.000
_cell.angle_alpha   90.00
_cell.angle_beta   90.00
_cell.angle_gamma   90.00
#
_symmetry.space_group_name_H-M   'P 1'
#
loop_
_entity.id
_entity.type
_entity.pdbx_description
1 polymer ?
#
loop_
_entity_poly.entity_id
_entity_poly.type
_entity_poly.pdbx_seq_one_letter_code
_entity_poly.pdbx_strand_id
1 'polypeptide(L)' 'MKWINYIEDPKVSADITNTIDYPNANKPGRQFVSKDIGQDPDVYLPDSVLSKMTLALPRKPEIARLQNRLWLQLKAGG' A
#
# COMPACT_ATOMS: atom_id res chain seq x y z
N MET A 1 3.29 21.78 -6.95
CA MET A 1 3.01 21.49 -5.53
C MET A 1 1.53 21.51 -5.12
N LYS A 2 0.63 22.23 -5.82
CA LYS A 2 -0.80 22.32 -5.42
C LYS A 2 -1.51 20.97 -5.23
N TRP A 3 -1.25 20.00 -6.10
CA TRP A 3 -1.86 18.67 -6.02
C TRP A 3 -1.37 17.86 -4.82
N ILE A 4 -0.06 17.87 -4.53
CA ILE A 4 0.50 17.17 -3.35
C ILE A 4 -0.14 17.72 -2.08
N ASN A 5 -0.21 19.04 -1.93
CA ASN A 5 -0.83 19.66 -0.76
C ASN A 5 -2.32 19.29 -0.61
N TYR A 6 -3.02 19.06 -1.73
CA TYR A 6 -4.42 18.66 -1.71
C TYR A 6 -4.60 17.21 -1.24
N ILE A 7 -3.81 16.26 -1.76
CA ILE A 7 -3.91 14.85 -1.34
C ILE A 7 -3.39 14.61 0.09
N GLU A 8 -2.54 15.51 0.60
CA GLU A 8 -2.06 15.50 1.98
C GLU A 8 -3.03 16.20 2.96
N ASP A 9 -4.11 16.82 2.48
CA ASP A 9 -5.17 17.27 3.39
C ASP A 9 -5.81 16.05 4.09
N PRO A 10 -5.95 16.06 5.43
CA PRO A 10 -6.46 14.91 6.18
C PRO A 10 -7.81 14.38 5.71
N LYS A 11 -8.72 15.25 5.28
CA LYS A 11 -10.06 14.83 4.83
C LYS A 11 -9.99 14.22 3.44
N VAL A 12 -9.22 14.84 2.54
CA VAL A 12 -9.02 14.31 1.18
C VAL A 12 -8.35 12.94 1.23
N SER A 13 -7.31 12.78 2.06
CA SER A 13 -6.62 11.50 2.22
C SER A 13 -7.55 10.40 2.76
N ALA A 14 -8.43 10.74 3.71
CA ALA A 14 -9.42 9.83 4.25
C ALA A 14 -10.54 9.50 3.26
N ASP A 15 -11.02 10.47 2.49
CA ASP A 15 -12.04 10.27 1.44
C ASP A 15 -11.53 9.30 0.37
N ILE A 16 -10.24 9.38 0.03
CA ILE A 16 -9.59 8.39 -0.85
C ILE A 16 -9.65 7.00 -0.21
N THR A 17 -9.21 6.85 1.05
CA THR A 17 -9.31 5.57 1.78
C THR A 17 -10.75 5.03 1.79
N ASN A 18 -11.74 5.88 2.06
CA ASN A 18 -13.15 5.50 2.09
C ASN A 18 -13.70 5.07 0.72
N THR A 19 -13.00 5.41 -0.37
CA THR A 19 -13.42 5.09 -1.74
C THR A 19 -12.76 3.81 -2.27
N ILE A 20 -11.52 3.53 -1.87
CA ILE A 20 -10.71 2.46 -2.47
C ILE A 20 -10.22 1.41 -1.46
N ASP A 21 -10.57 1.54 -0.19
CA ASP A 21 -10.23 0.61 0.89
C ASP A 21 -8.72 0.41 1.12
N TYR A 22 -7.89 1.38 0.72
CA TYR A 22 -6.45 1.37 1.00
C TYR A 22 -6.10 2.28 2.19
N PRO A 23 -5.23 1.84 3.12
CA PRO A 23 -4.86 2.64 4.28
C PRO A 23 -4.06 3.87 3.84
N ASN A 24 -4.52 5.07 4.22
CA ASN A 24 -3.73 6.28 4.04
C ASN A 24 -2.58 6.37 5.06
N ALA A 25 -1.50 7.04 4.68
CA ALA A 25 -0.35 7.33 5.54
C ALA A 25 -0.53 8.60 6.40
N ASN A 26 -1.61 9.34 6.20
CA ASN A 26 -1.89 10.60 6.88
C ASN A 26 -2.47 10.34 8.28
N LYS A 27 -1.61 10.38 9.31
CA LYS A 27 -2.03 10.07 10.70
C LYS A 27 -3.24 10.89 11.17
N PRO A 28 -3.32 12.23 10.96
CA PRO A 28 -4.52 13.01 11.27
C PRO A 28 -5.76 12.59 10.47
N GLY A 29 -5.59 12.15 9.22
CA GLY A 29 -6.67 11.71 8.33
C GLY A 29 -7.43 10.49 8.84
N ARG A 30 -6.77 9.64 9.64
CA ARG A 30 -7.36 8.40 10.18
C ARG A 30 -8.66 8.62 10.96
N GLN A 31 -8.86 9.79 11.56
CA GLN A 31 -10.10 10.10 12.29
C GLN A 31 -11.33 10.30 11.37
N PHE A 32 -11.10 10.56 10.07
CA PHE A 32 -12.15 10.79 9.07
C PHE A 32 -12.43 9.54 8.21
N VAL A 33 -11.70 8.45 8.45
CA VAL A 33 -11.97 7.17 7.81
C VAL A 33 -13.24 6.57 8.42
N SER A 34 -14.09 5.97 7.60
CA SER A 34 -15.30 5.31 8.07
C SER A 34 -14.96 4.18 9.05
N LYS A 35 -15.88 3.91 9.98
CA LYS A 35 -15.59 3.00 11.10
C LYS A 35 -15.36 1.55 10.63
N ASP A 36 -16.10 1.10 9.64
CA ASP A 36 -15.95 -0.21 9.00
C ASP A 36 -14.54 -0.39 8.41
N ILE A 37 -14.05 0.58 7.64
CA ILE A 37 -12.70 0.51 7.03
C ILE A 37 -11.61 0.73 8.09
N GLY A 38 -11.78 1.71 8.99
CA GLY A 38 -10.79 2.06 10.01
C GLY A 38 -10.57 0.96 11.06
N GLN A 39 -11.51 0.03 11.19
CA GLN A 39 -11.45 -1.13 12.08
C GLN A 39 -11.18 -2.45 11.33
N ASP A 40 -11.12 -2.43 10.00
CA ASP A 40 -10.80 -3.60 9.20
C ASP A 40 -9.31 -3.97 9.37
N PRO A 41 -8.98 -5.14 9.96
CA PRO A 41 -7.61 -5.57 10.19
C PRO A 41 -6.89 -5.98 8.90
N ASP A 42 -7.59 -6.11 7.77
CA ASP A 42 -6.99 -6.39 6.45
C ASP A 42 -6.63 -5.09 5.71
N VAL A 43 -7.26 -3.96 6.07
CA VAL A 43 -6.89 -2.61 5.59
C VAL A 43 -5.84 -1.98 6.52
N TYR A 44 -6.14 -1.89 7.82
CA TYR A 44 -5.24 -1.37 8.84
C TYR A 44 -4.66 -2.51 9.68
N LEU A 45 -3.60 -3.10 9.14
CA LEU A 45 -2.92 -4.27 9.73
C LEU A 45 -2.52 -4.06 11.20
N PRO A 46 -2.71 -5.06 12.07
CA PRO A 46 -2.14 -5.07 13.42
C PRO A 46 -0.61 -5.07 13.41
N ASP A 47 -0.01 -4.53 14.48
CA ASP A 47 1.46 -4.49 14.65
C ASP A 47 2.12 -5.87 14.59
N SER A 48 1.42 -6.91 15.06
CA SER A 48 1.89 -8.30 15.01
C SER A 48 1.99 -8.86 13.58
N VAL A 49 1.22 -8.30 12.63
CA VAL A 49 1.29 -8.63 11.21
C VAL A 49 2.35 -7.77 10.53
N LEU A 50 2.35 -6.46 10.79
CA LEU A 50 3.33 -5.51 10.24
C LEU A 50 4.77 -5.94 10.56
N SER A 51 5.04 -6.44 11.76
CA SER A 51 6.37 -6.90 12.18
C SER A 51 6.92 -8.09 11.41
N LYS A 52 6.07 -8.83 10.67
CA LYS A 52 6.47 -9.97 9.83
C LYS A 52 6.70 -9.57 8.37
N MET A 53 6.36 -8.34 7.99
CA MET A 53 6.50 -7.86 6.61
C MET A 53 7.93 -7.40 6.33
N THR A 54 8.31 -7.42 5.06
CA THR A 54 9.60 -6.89 4.61
C THR A 54 9.40 -5.96 3.42
N LEU A 55 10.26 -4.95 3.30
CA LEU A 55 10.28 -4.07 2.15
C LEU A 55 11.01 -4.74 0.98
N ALA A 56 10.42 -4.63 -0.21
CA ALA A 56 11.11 -5.01 -1.43
C ALA A 56 12.19 -3.97 -1.75
N LEU A 57 13.45 -4.31 -1.48
CA LEU A 57 14.59 -3.43 -1.78
C LEU A 57 15.00 -3.51 -3.26
N PRO A 58 15.65 -2.46 -3.80
CA PRO A 58 16.23 -2.49 -5.14
C PRO A 58 17.17 -3.69 -5.31
N ARG A 59 16.99 -4.43 -6.41
CA ARG A 59 17.84 -5.58 -6.77
C ARG A 59 18.88 -5.16 -7.80
N LYS A 60 20.03 -5.85 -7.84
CA LYS A 60 20.98 -5.68 -8.93
C LYS A 60 20.30 -5.98 -10.28
N PRO A 61 20.64 -5.27 -11.38
CA PRO A 61 20.00 -5.47 -12.67
C PRO A 61 20.03 -6.93 -13.17
N GLU A 62 21.09 -7.70 -12.91
CA GLU A 62 21.13 -9.11 -13.31
C GLU A 62 20.05 -9.96 -12.62
N ILE A 63 19.79 -9.71 -11.32
CA ILE A 63 18.77 -10.44 -10.54
C ILE A 63 17.37 -10.05 -11.00
N ALA A 64 17.11 -8.76 -11.25
CA ALA A 64 15.82 -8.31 -11.74
C ALA A 64 15.46 -8.92 -13.10
N ARG A 65 16.44 -9.01 -14.02
CA ARG A 65 16.26 -9.67 -15.33
C ARG A 65 15.98 -11.17 -15.18
N LEU A 66 16.73 -11.84 -14.31
CA LEU A 66 16.52 -13.26 -14.01
C LEU A 66 15.10 -13.50 -13.48
N GLN A 67 14.65 -12.71 -12.50
CA GLN A 67 13.31 -12.81 -11.94
C GLN A 67 12.22 -12.62 -13.01
N ASN A 68 12.36 -11.62 -13.89
CA ASN A 68 11.41 -11.40 -14.98
C ASN A 68 11.36 -12.58 -15.95
N ARG A 69 12.52 -13.18 -16.31
CA ARG A 69 12.55 -14.34 -17.19
C ARG A 69 11.85 -15.56 -16.55
N LEU A 70 12.14 -15.83 -15.29
CA LEU A 70 11.50 -16.93 -14.55
C LEU A 70 9.99 -16.73 -14.45
N TRP A 71 9.54 -15.49 -14.21
CA TRP A 71 8.12 -15.15 -14.20
C TRP A 71 7.44 -15.36 -15.56
N LEU A 72 8.09 -14.96 -16.66
CA LEU A 72 7.56 -15.19 -18.01
C LEU A 72 7.47 -16.67 -18.35
N GLN A 73 8.48 -17.48 -17.97
CA GLN A 73 8.45 -18.93 -18.14
C GLN A 73 7.29 -19.56 -17.36
N LEU A 74 7.12 -19.19 -16.09
CA LEU A 74 5.99 -19.64 -15.27
C LEU A 74 4.64 -19.32 -15.92
N LYS A 75 4.45 -18.07 -16.37
CA LYS A 75 3.20 -17.64 -17.03
C LYS A 75 2.96 -18.32 -18.38
N ALA A 76 4.02 -18.65 -19.11
CA ALA A 76 3.93 -19.33 -20.39
C ALA A 76 3.59 -20.82 -20.25
N GLY A 77 3.45 -21.31 -19.01
CA GLY A 77 3.04 -22.68 -18.73
C GLY A 77 4.18 -23.62 -18.36
N GLY A 78 5.41 -23.12 -18.15
CA GLY A 78 6.53 -23.85 -17.56
C GLY A 78 6.83 -25.20 -18.20
#